data_AF-A0A178MK56-F1
#
_entry.id   AF-A0A178MK56-F1
#
_cell.length_a   1.000
_cell.length_b   1.000
_cell.length_c   1.000
_cell.angle_alpha   90.00
_cell.angle_beta   90.00
_cell.angle_gamma   90.00
#
_symmetry.space_group_name_H-M   'P 1'
#
loop_
_entity.id
_entity.type
_entity.pdbx_description
1 polymer ?
#
loop_
_entity_poly.entity_id
_entity_poly.type
_entity_poly.pdbx_seq_one_letter_code
_entity_poly.pdbx_strand_id
1 'polypeptide(L)'
;MYYANGSSLTVYQDQVLFSLIGQTYGGSGSSPSTMTYKVPDLQGKIAVGANPSGAGGFVQTAVGTTLGNTTQIMPFTAMPPHSHSATFGINLSQTPPPTITLQASSAPATTNIPSATASNIAGAPFPMWVPTLSAPIVIEGLSVALSGGAASGTVANAVVGNGAAFSIQPPSLVLTMCVAGSGYTYPERPN
;
A
#
# COMPACT_ATOMS: atom_id res chain seq x y z
N MET A 1 -43.05 13.00 11.61
CA MET A 1 -41.61 13.20 11.33
C MET A 1 -41.10 11.97 10.62
N TYR A 2 -40.39 12.12 9.49
CA TYR A 2 -39.78 11.01 8.77
C TYR A 2 -38.29 10.94 9.07
N TYR A 3 -37.74 9.74 9.23
CA TYR A 3 -36.30 9.54 9.34
C TYR A 3 -35.64 9.72 7.97
N ALA A 4 -34.42 10.27 7.95
CA ALA A 4 -33.61 10.37 6.74
C ALA A 4 -32.93 9.02 6.43
N ASN A 5 -33.72 8.02 6.05
CA ASN A 5 -33.29 6.64 5.81
C ASN A 5 -33.54 6.15 4.37
N GLY A 6 -33.81 7.04 3.42
CA GLY A 6 -34.05 6.66 2.02
C GLY A 6 -35.36 5.92 1.73
N SER A 7 -36.29 5.88 2.70
CA SER A 7 -37.58 5.20 2.53
C SER A 7 -38.37 5.77 1.35
N SER A 8 -39.07 4.89 0.64
CA SER A 8 -40.00 5.28 -0.42
C SER A 8 -41.40 5.53 0.15
N LEU A 9 -42.00 6.65 -0.24
CA LEU A 9 -43.36 7.07 0.08
C LEU A 9 -44.17 7.23 -1.21
N THR A 10 -45.48 7.06 -1.14
CA THR A 10 -46.37 7.44 -2.24
C THR A 10 -46.82 8.88 -2.07
N VAL A 11 -47.05 9.59 -3.18
CA VAL A 11 -47.51 10.99 -3.14
C VAL A 11 -48.83 11.14 -2.39
N TYR A 12 -49.73 10.15 -2.50
CA TYR A 12 -50.99 10.14 -1.78
C TYR A 12 -50.83 10.08 -0.25
N GLN A 13 -49.75 9.48 0.27
CA GLN A 13 -49.53 9.39 1.71
C GLN A 13 -49.12 10.73 2.34
N ASP A 14 -48.32 11.53 1.63
CA ASP A 14 -47.94 12.86 2.10
C ASP A 14 -47.62 13.78 0.93
N GLN A 15 -48.62 14.56 0.53
CA GLN A 15 -48.55 15.53 -0.55
C GLN A 15 -47.78 16.80 -0.17
N VAL A 16 -47.74 17.13 1.13
CA VAL A 16 -47.05 18.34 1.65
C VAL A 16 -45.55 18.12 1.60
N LEU A 17 -45.09 16.96 2.02
CA LEU A 17 -43.68 16.61 1.89
C LEU A 17 -43.29 16.50 0.41
N PHE A 18 -44.14 15.88 -0.41
CA PHE A 18 -43.88 15.78 -1.85
C PHE A 18 -43.76 17.16 -2.53
N SER A 19 -44.59 18.14 -2.17
CA SER A 19 -44.50 19.49 -2.75
C SER A 19 -43.20 20.21 -2.39
N LEU A 20 -42.54 19.82 -1.29
CA LEU A 20 -41.28 20.38 -0.86
C LEU A 20 -40.05 19.70 -1.49
N ILE A 21 -40.03 18.36 -1.56
CA ILE A 21 -38.82 17.60 -1.98
C ILE A 21 -38.95 16.89 -3.33
N GLY A 22 -40.15 16.83 -3.91
CA GLY A 22 -40.41 16.15 -5.17
C GLY A 22 -39.83 14.72 -5.20
N GLN A 23 -39.26 14.34 -6.35
CA GLN A 23 -38.51 13.08 -6.53
C GLN A 23 -36.99 13.28 -6.44
N THR A 24 -36.50 14.33 -5.77
CA THR A 24 -35.07 14.69 -5.74
C THR A 24 -34.16 13.57 -5.22
N TYR A 25 -34.65 12.74 -4.30
CA TYR A 25 -33.89 11.60 -3.74
C TYR A 25 -34.27 10.25 -4.39
N GLY A 26 -34.96 10.31 -5.53
CA GLY A 26 -35.48 9.16 -6.25
C GLY A 26 -36.99 8.99 -6.11
N GLY A 27 -37.52 8.02 -6.85
CA GLY A 27 -38.95 7.79 -7.00
C GLY A 27 -39.25 7.25 -8.40
N SER A 28 -40.47 6.80 -8.62
CA SER A 28 -40.93 6.33 -9.93
C SER A 28 -42.44 6.54 -10.09
N GLY A 29 -42.91 6.41 -11.32
CA GLY A 29 -44.31 6.57 -11.68
C GLY A 29 -44.64 7.98 -12.17
N SER A 30 -45.73 8.06 -12.94
CA SER A 30 -46.09 9.27 -13.71
C SER A 30 -47.48 9.81 -13.37
N SER A 31 -48.25 9.13 -12.52
CA SER A 31 -49.61 9.52 -12.13
C SER A 31 -49.69 9.76 -10.62
N PRO A 32 -50.42 10.77 -10.13
CA PRO A 32 -50.46 11.12 -8.70
C PRO A 32 -50.83 9.98 -7.75
N SER A 33 -51.58 8.98 -8.22
CA SER A 33 -52.00 7.80 -7.45
C SER A 33 -50.97 6.68 -7.40
N THR A 34 -50.02 6.64 -8.34
CA THR A 34 -48.95 5.62 -8.42
C THR A 34 -47.56 6.20 -8.27
N MET A 35 -47.44 7.52 -8.19
CA MET A 35 -46.17 8.21 -8.08
C MET A 35 -45.60 8.02 -6.69
N THR A 36 -44.33 7.62 -6.66
CA THR A 36 -43.53 7.46 -5.45
C THR A 36 -42.40 8.48 -5.43
N TYR A 37 -41.92 8.78 -4.24
CA TYR A 37 -40.74 9.59 -3.99
C TYR A 37 -39.99 9.05 -2.77
N LYS A 38 -38.72 9.40 -2.63
CA LYS A 38 -37.90 9.00 -1.48
C LYS A 38 -37.56 10.19 -0.59
N VAL A 39 -37.45 9.91 0.71
CA VAL A 39 -36.83 10.84 1.67
C VAL A 39 -35.29 10.78 1.55
N PRO A 40 -34.54 11.77 2.04
CA PRO A 40 -33.08 11.71 2.07
C PRO A 40 -32.56 10.45 2.76
N ASP A 41 -31.42 9.92 2.32
CA ASP A 41 -30.72 8.80 2.97
C ASP A 41 -29.40 9.30 3.57
N LEU A 42 -29.38 9.46 4.90
CA LEU A 42 -28.21 9.88 5.67
C LEU A 42 -27.61 8.73 6.50
N GLN A 43 -28.02 7.48 6.29
CA GLN A 43 -27.50 6.36 7.06
C GLN A 43 -26.03 6.14 6.71
N GLY A 44 -25.15 6.49 7.65
CA GLY A 44 -23.70 6.45 7.43
C GLY A 44 -23.21 7.48 6.39
N LYS A 45 -23.94 8.59 6.19
CA LYS A 45 -23.54 9.68 5.30
C LYS A 45 -23.46 11.02 6.01
N ILE A 46 -22.54 11.87 5.59
CA ILE A 46 -22.45 13.27 6.06
C ILE A 46 -23.38 14.14 5.21
N ALA A 47 -24.12 15.04 5.84
CA ALA A 47 -24.89 16.05 5.14
C ALA A 47 -23.98 17.19 4.66
N VAL A 48 -24.08 17.55 3.38
CA VAL A 48 -23.33 18.67 2.78
C VAL A 48 -24.32 19.65 2.14
N GLY A 49 -24.09 20.95 2.30
CA GLY A 49 -24.92 21.97 1.67
C GLY A 49 -24.73 22.02 0.15
N ALA A 50 -25.82 22.19 -0.60
CA ALA A 50 -25.75 22.35 -2.05
C ALA A 50 -24.95 23.59 -2.46
N ASN A 51 -24.06 23.43 -3.44
CA ASN A 51 -23.28 24.52 -4.04
C ASN A 51 -23.47 24.52 -5.56
N PRO A 52 -24.64 24.97 -6.06
CA PRO A 52 -24.95 24.94 -7.49
C PRO A 52 -24.07 25.88 -8.31
N SER A 53 -23.44 26.89 -7.71
CA SER A 53 -22.54 27.82 -8.40
C SER A 53 -21.07 27.38 -8.41
N GLY A 54 -20.69 26.33 -7.65
CA GLY A 54 -19.28 25.98 -7.45
C GLY A 54 -18.46 27.11 -6.83
N ALA A 55 -19.12 28.00 -6.07
CA ALA A 55 -18.47 29.18 -5.51
C ALA A 55 -17.42 28.78 -4.47
N GLY A 56 -16.38 29.61 -4.32
CA GLY A 56 -15.34 29.41 -3.29
C GLY A 56 -14.32 28.31 -3.59
N GLY A 57 -14.21 27.85 -4.84
CA GLY A 57 -13.25 26.80 -5.22
C GLY A 57 -13.70 25.37 -4.84
N PHE A 58 -14.95 25.22 -4.40
CA PHE A 58 -15.55 23.92 -4.13
C PHE A 58 -16.18 23.33 -5.40
N VAL A 59 -16.32 22.00 -5.41
CA VAL A 59 -17.01 21.29 -6.50
C VAL A 59 -18.47 21.74 -6.58
N GLN A 60 -18.98 21.93 -7.79
CA GLN A 60 -20.40 22.21 -8.02
C GLN A 60 -21.23 20.99 -7.64
N THR A 61 -22.21 21.18 -6.76
CA THR A 61 -23.04 20.10 -6.22
C THR A 61 -24.52 20.47 -6.23
N ALA A 62 -25.33 19.61 -6.86
CA ALA A 62 -26.80 19.73 -6.85
C ALA A 62 -27.41 18.94 -5.69
N VAL A 63 -28.56 19.39 -5.19
CA VAL A 63 -29.32 18.69 -4.14
C VAL A 63 -29.65 17.26 -4.59
N GLY A 64 -29.56 16.30 -3.67
CA GLY A 64 -29.79 14.88 -3.95
C GLY A 64 -28.58 14.14 -4.51
N THR A 65 -27.50 14.86 -4.84
CA THR A 65 -26.25 14.23 -5.29
C THR A 65 -25.55 13.54 -4.13
N THR A 66 -25.12 12.29 -4.32
CA THR A 66 -24.23 11.58 -3.41
C THR A 66 -22.78 11.75 -3.84
N LEU A 67 -21.89 12.08 -2.91
CA LEU A 67 -20.46 12.26 -3.16
C LEU A 67 -19.64 11.30 -2.31
N GLY A 68 -18.43 11.01 -2.78
CA GLY A 68 -17.48 10.14 -2.09
C GLY A 68 -17.81 8.65 -2.19
N ASN A 69 -16.86 7.84 -1.77
CA ASN A 69 -16.99 6.39 -1.66
C ASN A 69 -16.71 5.99 -0.22
N THR A 70 -17.29 4.88 0.25
CA THR A 70 -16.97 4.33 1.58
C THR A 70 -15.58 3.69 1.64
N THR A 71 -15.08 3.27 0.49
CA THR A 71 -13.80 2.57 0.32
C THR A 71 -13.07 3.06 -0.92
N GLN A 72 -11.75 3.11 -0.86
CA GLN A 72 -10.89 3.39 -1.99
C GLN A 72 -9.87 2.27 -2.17
N ILE A 73 -9.65 1.87 -3.42
CA ILE A 73 -8.51 1.04 -3.81
C ILE A 73 -7.36 1.99 -4.15
N MET A 74 -6.18 1.76 -3.58
CA MET A 74 -4.96 2.48 -3.93
C MET A 74 -4.16 1.65 -4.95
N PRO A 75 -4.33 1.90 -6.27
CA PRO A 75 -3.48 1.26 -7.27
C PRO A 75 -2.05 1.80 -7.17
N PHE A 76 -1.09 1.07 -7.72
CA PHE A 76 0.31 1.50 -7.77
C PHE A 76 0.49 2.89 -8.40
N THR A 77 -0.29 3.19 -9.43
CA THR A 77 -0.31 4.50 -10.10
C THR A 77 -0.80 5.66 -9.24
N ALA A 78 -1.48 5.38 -8.13
CA ALA A 78 -1.96 6.39 -7.18
C ALA A 78 -0.99 6.61 -6.00
N MET A 79 0.11 5.86 -5.92
CA MET A 79 1.14 6.06 -4.91
C MET A 79 2.17 7.10 -5.37
N PRO A 80 2.70 7.95 -4.48
CA PRO A 80 3.83 8.81 -4.79
C PRO A 80 5.05 7.98 -5.26
N PRO A 81 5.90 8.55 -6.15
CA PRO A 81 7.14 7.92 -6.54
C PRO A 81 7.99 7.59 -5.30
N HIS A 82 8.30 6.31 -5.13
CA HIS A 82 9.13 5.80 -4.03
C HIS A 82 10.07 4.72 -4.56
N SER A 83 11.14 4.44 -3.81
CA SER A 83 12.10 3.39 -4.15
C SER A 83 12.62 2.71 -2.89
N HIS A 84 13.10 1.48 -3.05
CA HIS A 84 13.77 0.72 -1.99
C HIS A 84 15.19 0.39 -2.43
N SER A 85 16.14 0.59 -1.54
CA SER A 85 17.52 0.13 -1.76
C SER A 85 17.64 -1.32 -1.28
N ALA A 86 18.17 -2.17 -2.16
CA ALA A 86 18.52 -3.55 -1.83
C ALA A 86 20.04 -3.65 -1.74
N THR A 87 20.55 -4.30 -0.69
CA THR A 87 21.98 -4.59 -0.55
C THR A 87 22.20 -6.10 -0.63
N PHE A 88 23.20 -6.50 -1.41
CA PHE A 88 23.66 -7.88 -1.51
C PHE A 88 25.03 -7.99 -0.85
N GLY A 89 25.17 -8.88 0.13
CA GLY A 89 26.42 -9.14 0.82
C GLY A 89 26.77 -10.63 0.78
N ILE A 90 28.04 -10.94 0.52
CA ILE A 90 28.55 -12.31 0.59
C ILE A 90 29.03 -12.55 2.02
N ASN A 91 28.33 -13.42 2.76
CA ASN A 91 28.78 -13.85 4.09
C ASN A 91 29.64 -15.11 3.96
N LEU A 92 30.94 -14.99 4.26
CA LEU A 92 31.91 -16.09 4.22
C LEU A 92 32.02 -16.86 5.55
N SER A 93 31.31 -16.43 6.59
CA SER A 93 31.22 -17.08 7.90
C SER A 93 29.98 -17.98 8.05
N GLN A 94 29.39 -18.41 6.93
CA GLN A 94 28.21 -19.30 6.96
C GLN A 94 28.58 -20.70 7.45
N THR A 95 27.61 -21.40 8.06
CA THR A 95 27.76 -22.80 8.47
C THR A 95 26.87 -23.68 7.58
N PRO A 96 27.43 -24.68 6.87
CA PRO A 96 28.84 -25.07 6.85
C PRO A 96 29.72 -24.05 6.09
N PRO A 97 31.01 -23.90 6.47
CA PRO A 97 31.90 -22.94 5.83
C PRO A 97 32.07 -23.26 4.33
N PRO A 98 32.18 -22.25 3.46
CA PRO A 98 32.45 -22.48 2.05
C PRO A 98 33.76 -23.25 1.89
N THR A 99 33.78 -24.24 0.98
CA THR A 99 34.98 -25.03 0.71
C THR A 99 35.93 -24.25 -0.19
N ILE A 100 37.18 -24.09 0.26
CA ILE A 100 38.26 -23.47 -0.51
C ILE A 100 39.11 -24.59 -1.09
N THR A 101 39.22 -24.67 -2.42
CA THR A 101 40.06 -25.66 -3.10
C THR A 101 41.43 -25.06 -3.41
N LEU A 102 42.48 -25.76 -2.98
CA LEU A 102 43.87 -25.42 -3.29
C LEU A 102 44.38 -26.41 -4.34
N GLN A 103 44.84 -25.92 -5.48
CA GLN A 103 45.49 -26.78 -6.48
C GLN A 103 46.90 -27.12 -6.00
N ALA A 104 47.18 -28.41 -5.87
CA ALA A 104 48.51 -28.94 -5.55
C ALA A 104 48.94 -29.93 -6.63
N SER A 105 50.23 -29.93 -6.96
CA SER A 105 50.79 -30.94 -7.86
C SER A 105 50.93 -32.29 -7.17
N SER A 106 50.57 -33.37 -7.86
CA SER A 106 50.83 -34.74 -7.41
C SER A 106 52.20 -35.28 -7.86
N ALA A 107 52.96 -34.50 -8.66
CA ALA A 107 54.28 -34.88 -9.11
C ALA A 107 55.33 -34.68 -8.00
N PRO A 108 56.39 -35.52 -7.94
CA PRO A 108 57.51 -35.30 -7.03
C PRO A 108 58.12 -33.92 -7.21
N ALA A 109 58.50 -33.28 -6.10
CA ALA A 109 59.21 -32.01 -6.14
C ALA A 109 60.60 -32.21 -6.79
N THR A 110 60.90 -31.42 -7.82
CA THR A 110 62.17 -31.48 -8.56
C THR A 110 63.08 -30.27 -8.29
N THR A 111 62.61 -29.29 -7.51
CA THR A 111 63.35 -28.09 -7.10
C THR A 111 63.10 -27.79 -5.63
N ASN A 112 64.13 -27.32 -4.92
CA ASN A 112 64.03 -26.80 -3.56
C ASN A 112 63.81 -25.27 -3.52
N ILE A 113 63.76 -24.62 -4.68
CA ILE A 113 63.47 -23.19 -4.81
C ILE A 113 62.10 -23.02 -5.49
N PRO A 114 61.16 -22.30 -4.86
CA PRO A 114 59.88 -21.98 -5.47
C PRO A 114 60.04 -21.15 -6.76
N SER A 115 59.20 -21.44 -7.76
CA SER A 115 59.12 -20.68 -9.02
C SER A 115 57.71 -20.15 -9.22
N ALA A 116 57.57 -18.97 -9.83
CA ALA A 116 56.29 -18.37 -10.22
C ALA A 116 55.47 -19.22 -11.21
N THR A 117 56.09 -20.22 -11.85
CA THR A 117 55.46 -21.14 -12.81
C THR A 117 55.15 -22.52 -12.24
N ALA A 118 55.47 -22.77 -10.96
CA ALA A 118 55.21 -24.05 -10.30
C ALA A 118 54.14 -23.88 -9.20
N SER A 119 53.11 -24.72 -9.22
CA SER A 119 52.03 -24.70 -8.21
C SER A 119 52.54 -25.26 -6.88
N ASN A 120 53.15 -24.40 -6.07
CA ASN A 120 53.63 -24.73 -4.73
C ASN A 120 53.36 -23.53 -3.82
N ILE A 121 52.67 -23.78 -2.70
CA ILE A 121 52.54 -22.81 -1.61
C ILE A 121 53.96 -22.48 -1.15
N ALA A 122 54.41 -21.27 -1.44
CA ALA A 122 55.79 -20.84 -1.25
C ALA A 122 55.83 -19.69 -0.25
N GLY A 123 56.45 -19.91 0.90
CA GLY A 123 56.66 -18.88 1.91
C GLY A 123 57.32 -19.44 3.17
N ALA A 124 58.65 -19.37 3.24
CA ALA A 124 59.49 -19.92 4.32
C ALA A 124 59.47 -21.47 4.42
N PRO A 125 60.53 -22.11 4.98
CA PRO A 125 60.55 -23.56 5.19
C PRO A 125 59.58 -23.95 6.31
N PHE A 126 58.32 -24.22 5.97
CA PHE A 126 57.37 -24.89 6.85
C PHE A 126 57.29 -26.38 6.49
N PRO A 127 57.32 -27.30 7.48
CA PRO A 127 57.16 -28.72 7.23
C PRO A 127 55.76 -29.00 6.68
N MET A 128 55.68 -29.37 5.40
CA MET A 128 54.41 -29.73 4.74
C MET A 128 53.89 -31.12 5.12
N TRP A 129 54.72 -31.93 5.80
CA TRP A 129 54.34 -33.25 6.27
C TRP A 129 54.84 -33.46 7.70
N VAL A 130 53.91 -33.77 8.60
CA VAL A 130 54.21 -34.24 9.96
C VAL A 130 53.39 -35.51 10.24
N PRO A 131 54.00 -36.55 10.85
CA PRO A 131 53.32 -37.82 11.10
C PRO A 131 52.22 -37.72 12.18
N THR A 132 52.13 -36.61 12.91
CA THR A 132 51.05 -36.32 13.86
C THR A 132 50.64 -34.84 13.78
N LEU A 133 49.33 -34.58 13.63
CA LEU A 133 48.76 -33.24 13.62
C LEU A 133 48.46 -32.80 15.07
N SER A 134 49.31 -31.97 15.66
CA SER A 134 49.11 -31.49 17.05
C SER A 134 48.58 -30.05 17.15
N ALA A 135 48.59 -29.28 16.05
CA ALA A 135 47.89 -27.99 15.95
C ALA A 135 47.73 -27.58 14.47
N PRO A 136 46.64 -26.87 14.10
CA PRO A 136 46.52 -26.26 12.78
C PRO A 136 47.59 -25.16 12.61
N ILE A 137 48.27 -25.16 11.46
CA ILE A 137 49.25 -24.14 11.08
C ILE A 137 48.54 -23.11 10.18
N VAL A 138 48.61 -21.83 10.55
CA VAL A 138 48.07 -20.72 9.73
C VAL A 138 49.07 -20.38 8.62
N ILE A 139 48.57 -20.31 7.37
CA ILE A 139 49.36 -19.88 6.21
C ILE A 139 49.06 -18.40 5.95
N GLU A 140 49.91 -17.52 6.47
CA GLU A 140 49.78 -16.07 6.27
C GLU A 140 50.03 -15.68 4.80
N GLY A 141 49.20 -14.80 4.23
CA GLY A 141 49.39 -14.26 2.87
C GLY A 141 48.86 -15.14 1.73
N LEU A 142 48.11 -16.20 2.01
CA LEU A 142 47.50 -17.04 0.97
C LEU A 142 46.31 -16.34 0.28
N SER A 143 46.52 -15.84 -0.94
CA SER A 143 45.43 -15.34 -1.80
C SER A 143 44.83 -16.48 -2.62
N VAL A 144 43.68 -17.02 -2.20
CA VAL A 144 42.92 -18.00 -3.00
C VAL A 144 41.89 -17.27 -3.84
N ALA A 145 41.88 -17.52 -5.15
CA ALA A 145 40.77 -17.11 -6.01
C ALA A 145 39.57 -18.02 -5.69
N LEU A 146 38.46 -17.41 -5.24
CA LEU A 146 37.20 -18.13 -5.12
C LEU A 146 36.72 -18.54 -6.53
N SER A 147 36.96 -19.79 -6.91
CA SER A 147 36.36 -20.37 -8.11
C SER A 147 35.19 -21.27 -7.69
N GLY A 148 33.97 -20.90 -8.08
CA GLY A 148 32.77 -21.74 -7.89
C GLY A 148 31.75 -21.30 -6.83
N GLY A 149 32.02 -20.23 -6.06
CA GLY A 149 30.96 -19.56 -5.29
C GLY A 149 30.24 -18.56 -6.19
N ALA A 150 28.92 -18.63 -6.32
CA ALA A 150 28.16 -17.64 -7.06
C ALA A 150 28.40 -16.24 -6.45
N ALA A 151 29.30 -15.46 -7.03
CA ALA A 151 29.42 -14.02 -6.75
C ALA A 151 28.21 -13.23 -7.29
N SER A 152 27.23 -13.93 -7.87
CA SER A 152 26.00 -13.41 -8.42
C SER A 152 24.80 -13.96 -7.64
N GLY A 153 24.03 -13.06 -7.04
CA GLY A 153 22.67 -13.33 -6.56
C GLY A 153 21.74 -12.23 -7.07
N THR A 154 20.52 -12.59 -7.45
CA THR A 154 19.49 -11.61 -7.79
C THR A 154 18.78 -11.19 -6.52
N VAL A 155 18.80 -9.90 -6.16
CA VAL A 155 17.93 -9.37 -5.10
C VAL A 155 16.63 -8.91 -5.73
N ALA A 156 15.58 -9.71 -5.60
CA ALA A 156 14.24 -9.34 -6.02
C ALA A 156 13.55 -8.58 -4.89
N ASN A 157 13.32 -7.28 -5.07
CA ASN A 157 12.45 -6.51 -4.18
C ASN A 157 11.00 -6.76 -4.63
N ALA A 158 10.32 -7.73 -4.02
CA ALA A 158 8.94 -8.03 -4.35
C ALA A 158 8.06 -6.79 -4.08
N VAL A 159 7.04 -6.59 -4.93
CA VAL A 159 5.99 -5.61 -4.62
C VAL A 159 5.25 -6.10 -3.38
N VAL A 160 5.27 -5.30 -2.32
CA VAL A 160 4.51 -5.58 -1.10
C VAL A 160 3.26 -4.69 -1.11
N GLY A 161 2.09 -5.32 -0.94
CA GLY A 161 0.79 -4.65 -0.95
C GLY A 161 -0.11 -5.21 -2.06
N ASN A 162 -1.29 -5.70 -1.68
CA ASN A 162 -2.26 -6.31 -2.61
C ASN A 162 -3.28 -5.29 -3.16
N GLY A 163 -3.00 -3.98 -3.05
CA GLY A 163 -3.97 -2.93 -3.38
C GLY A 163 -5.28 -3.08 -2.60
N ALA A 164 -5.23 -3.57 -1.36
CA ALA A 164 -6.43 -3.82 -0.57
C ALA A 164 -7.24 -2.53 -0.39
N ALA A 165 -8.56 -2.64 -0.52
CA ALA A 165 -9.44 -1.51 -0.26
C ALA A 165 -9.33 -1.10 1.20
N PHE A 166 -9.24 0.21 1.45
CA PHE A 166 -9.30 0.79 2.78
C PHE A 166 -10.44 1.79 2.87
N SER A 167 -11.00 1.95 4.07
CA SER A 167 -12.10 2.89 4.27
C SER A 167 -11.59 4.33 4.24
N ILE A 168 -12.30 5.20 3.53
CA ILE A 168 -11.96 6.63 3.40
C ILE A 168 -13.03 7.54 4.03
N GLN A 169 -13.70 7.06 5.10
CA GLN A 169 -14.77 7.77 5.82
C GLN A 169 -16.10 7.88 5.02
N PRO A 170 -17.21 8.34 5.64
CA PRO A 170 -18.54 8.15 5.09
C PRO A 170 -18.77 9.03 3.85
N PRO A 171 -19.48 8.49 2.83
CA PRO A 171 -19.94 9.27 1.71
C PRO A 171 -20.85 10.42 2.20
N SER A 172 -21.08 11.42 1.36
CA SER A 172 -21.96 12.54 1.71
C SER A 172 -23.18 12.62 0.83
N LEU A 173 -24.29 13.10 1.38
CA LEU A 173 -25.49 13.45 0.63
C LEU A 173 -25.68 14.97 0.64
N VAL A 174 -25.88 15.55 -0.55
CA VAL A 174 -26.07 16.98 -0.73
C VAL A 174 -27.52 17.35 -0.42
N LEU A 175 -27.73 18.24 0.56
CA LEU A 175 -29.01 18.73 1.01
C LEU A 175 -29.12 20.25 0.81
N THR A 176 -30.35 20.74 0.74
CA THR A 176 -30.61 22.17 0.93
C THR A 176 -30.52 22.50 2.42
N MET A 177 -29.48 23.25 2.81
CA MET A 177 -29.34 23.78 4.17
C MET A 177 -29.80 25.23 4.19
N CYS A 178 -31.02 25.47 4.67
CA CYS A 178 -31.56 26.82 4.82
C CYS A 178 -31.39 27.31 6.26
N VAL A 179 -30.99 28.57 6.43
CA VAL A 179 -31.15 29.31 7.69
C VAL A 179 -32.41 30.16 7.54
N ALA A 180 -33.37 30.01 8.45
CA ALA A 180 -34.59 30.82 8.43
C ALA A 180 -34.25 32.29 8.71
N GLY A 181 -34.41 33.16 7.70
CA GLY A 181 -34.03 34.58 7.78
C GLY A 181 -35.14 35.53 8.25
N SER A 182 -36.41 35.16 8.06
CA SER A 182 -37.59 35.89 8.58
C SER A 182 -38.89 35.18 8.13
N GLY A 183 -39.95 35.25 8.94
CA GLY A 183 -41.32 34.93 8.50
C GLY A 183 -42.03 33.73 9.14
N TYR A 184 -41.42 32.99 10.06
CA TYR A 184 -42.14 31.98 10.84
C TYR A 184 -41.78 32.14 12.32
N THR A 185 -42.74 32.66 13.09
CA THR A 185 -42.83 32.71 14.55
C THR A 185 -41.55 32.36 15.31
N TYR A 186 -40.83 33.39 15.74
CA TYR A 186 -39.83 33.31 16.80
C TYR A 186 -40.48 32.61 18.02
N PRO A 187 -39.96 31.47 18.54
CA PRO A 187 -40.36 31.03 19.87
C PRO A 187 -39.80 32.06 20.84
N GLU A 188 -40.70 32.81 21.49
CA GLU A 188 -40.32 33.77 22.53
C GLU A 188 -39.46 33.05 23.56
N ARG A 189 -38.23 33.53 23.77
CA ARG A 189 -37.36 33.02 24.82
C ARG A 189 -38.06 33.31 26.15
N PRO A 190 -38.49 32.29 26.91
CA PRO A 190 -38.95 32.53 28.28
C PRO A 190 -37.75 33.06 29.05
N ASN A 191 -37.93 34.21 29.70
CA ASN A 191 -36.98 34.72 30.69
C ASN A 191 -36.78 33.69 31.81
#